data_AF-A0A920PCH2-F1
#
_entry.id   AF-A0A920PCH2-F1
#
_cell.length_a   1.000
_cell.length_b   1.000
_cell.length_c   1.000
_cell.angle_alpha   90.00
_cell.angle_beta   90.00
_cell.angle_gamma   90.00
#
_symmetry.space_group_name_H-M   'P 1'
#
loop_
_entity.id
_entity.type
_entity.pdbx_description
1 polymer ?
#
loop_
_entity_poly.entity_id
_entity_poly.type
_entity_poly.pdbx_seq_one_letter_code
_entity_poly.pdbx_strand_id
1 'polypeptide(L)' 'MDKFEAVEALGKEITEEAANFKNATDPNEEVEALKDLLDSLVRGSKQVLEKIDQYNDRRYR' A
#
# COMPACT_ATOMS: atom_id res chain seq x y z
N MET A 1 13.18 9.41 -6.43
CA MET A 1 12.23 9.29 -5.31
C MET A 1 13.01 8.73 -4.14
N ASP A 2 13.11 9.50 -3.06
CA ASP A 2 13.72 9.07 -1.81
C ASP A 2 13.03 7.78 -1.34
N LYS A 3 13.76 6.87 -0.68
CA LYS A 3 13.19 5.61 -0.17
C LYS A 3 12.06 5.88 0.82
N PHE A 4 12.15 6.98 1.57
CA PHE A 4 11.12 7.45 2.47
C PHE A 4 9.86 7.93 1.71
N GLU A 5 10.03 8.74 0.66
CA GLU A 5 8.93 9.24 -0.18
C GLU A 5 8.09 8.10 -0.78
N ALA A 6 8.72 6.99 -1.20
CA ALA A 6 8.01 5.85 -1.77
C ALA A 6 7.12 5.13 -0.73
N VAL A 7 7.62 4.96 0.50
CA VAL A 7 6.84 4.37 1.59
C VAL A 7 5.74 5.32 2.06
N GLU A 8 6.02 6.62 2.10
CA GLU A 8 5.02 7.63 2.45
C GLU A 8 3.87 7.68 1.42
N ALA A 9 4.17 7.59 0.12
CA ALA A 9 3.18 7.55 -0.94
C ALA A 9 2.24 6.33 -0.80
N LEU A 10 2.78 5.15 -0.49
CA LEU A 10 1.98 3.96 -0.20
C LEU A 10 1.07 4.15 1.02
N GLY A 11 1.57 4.77 2.09
CA GLY A 11 0.78 5.06 3.28
C GLY A 11 -0.39 6.02 3.00
N LYS A 12 -0.16 7.03 2.17
CA LYS A 12 -1.21 7.96 1.72
C LYS A 12 -2.30 7.23 0.92
N GLU A 13 -1.90 6.43 -0.06
CA GLU A 13 -2.82 5.64 -0.87
C GLU A 13 -3.69 4.70 -0.02
N ILE A 14 -3.09 3.94 0.91
CA ILE A 14 -3.85 3.06 1.82
C ILE A 14 -4.87 3.86 2.65
N THR A 15 -4.50 5.08 3.07
CA THR A 15 -5.38 5.94 3.87
C THR A 15 -6.54 6.49 3.03
N GLU A 16 -6.27 6.82 1.77
CA GLU A 16 -7.29 7.26 0.80
C GLU A 16 -8.28 6.13 0.51
N GLU A 17 -7.81 4.91 0.24
CA GLU A 17 -8.69 3.77 -0.02
C GLU A 17 -9.51 3.35 1.23
N ALA A 18 -8.93 3.45 2.43
CA ALA A 18 -9.68 3.25 3.66
C ALA A 18 -10.77 4.32 3.87
N ALA A 19 -10.54 5.55 3.42
CA ALA A 19 -11.55 6.59 3.44
C ALA A 19 -12.67 6.34 2.41
N ASN A 20 -12.34 5.78 1.23
CA ASN A 20 -13.32 5.36 0.24
C ASN A 20 -14.28 4.31 0.82
N PHE A 21 -13.76 3.30 1.52
CA PHE A 21 -14.58 2.32 2.22
C PHE A 21 -15.50 2.97 3.28
N LYS A 22 -14.98 3.92 4.05
CA LYS A 22 -15.77 4.64 5.06
C LYS A 22 -16.91 5.46 4.44
N ASN A 23 -16.72 5.95 3.21
CA ASN A 23 -17.67 6.82 2.51
C ASN A 23 -18.62 6.05 1.58
N ALA A 24 -18.45 4.73 1.45
CA ALA A 24 -19.32 3.89 0.63
C ALA A 24 -20.78 3.99 1.12
N THR A 25 -21.70 4.05 0.16
CA THR A 25 -23.14 4.29 0.42
C THR A 25 -23.99 3.04 0.28
N ASP A 26 -23.45 1.97 -0.31
CA ASP A 26 -24.10 0.69 -0.45
C ASP A 26 -23.14 -0.51 -0.35
N PRO A 27 -23.65 -1.74 -0.14
CA PRO A 27 -22.81 -2.93 0.04
C PRO A 27 -21.92 -3.30 -1.16
N ASN A 28 -22.28 -2.91 -2.38
CA ASN A 28 -21.43 -3.14 -3.54
C ASN A 28 -20.25 -2.17 -3.54
N GLU A 29 -20.49 -0.89 -3.24
CA GLU A 29 -19.43 0.10 -3.08
C GLU A 29 -18.47 -0.28 -1.94
N GLU A 30 -18.99 -0.80 -0.83
CA GLU A 30 -18.17 -1.33 0.27
C GLU A 30 -17.25 -2.47 -0.20
N VAL A 31 -17.77 -3.41 -0.99
CA VAL A 31 -17.00 -4.55 -1.49
C VAL A 31 -15.92 -4.11 -2.47
N GLU A 32 -16.21 -3.17 -3.38
CA GLU A 32 -15.21 -2.64 -4.30
C GLU A 32 -14.12 -1.86 -3.56
N ALA A 33 -14.50 -0.98 -2.61
CA ALA A 33 -13.52 -0.25 -1.81
C ALA A 33 -12.61 -1.18 -0.98
N LEU A 34 -13.13 -2.32 -0.49
CA LEU A 34 -12.31 -3.34 0.17
C LEU A 34 -11.34 -4.04 -0.78
N LYS A 35 -11.72 -4.26 -2.04
CA LYS A 35 -10.82 -4.84 -3.06
C LYS A 35 -9.70 -3.87 -3.41
N ASP A 36 -10.01 -2.59 -3.56
CA ASP A 36 -9.03 -1.54 -3.90
C ASP A 36 -8.04 -1.33 -2.74
N LEU A 37 -8.54 -1.34 -1.50
CA LEU A 37 -7.71 -1.32 -0.30
C LEU A 37 -6.80 -2.56 -0.23
N LEU A 38 -7.33 -3.74 -0.54
CA LEU A 38 -6.54 -4.98 -0.56
C LEU A 38 -5.44 -4.94 -1.62
N ASP A 39 -5.72 -4.44 -2.83
CA ASP A 39 -4.72 -4.31 -3.88
C ASP A 39 -3.58 -3.37 -3.45
N SER A 40 -3.93 -2.21 -2.88
CA SER A 40 -2.96 -1.23 -2.35
C SER A 40 -2.07 -1.83 -1.26
N LEU A 41 -2.65 -2.60 -0.33
CA LEU A 41 -1.91 -3.29 0.73
C LEU A 41 -0.98 -4.37 0.18
N VAL A 42 -1.47 -5.20 -0.74
CA VAL A 42 -0.66 -6.27 -1.36
C VAL A 42 0.51 -5.65 -2.14
N ARG A 43 0.25 -4.61 -2.92
CA ARG A 43 1.29 -3.90 -3.66
C ARG A 43 2.31 -3.25 -2.73
N GLY A 44 1.85 -2.57 -1.67
CA GLY A 44 2.71 -1.96 -0.67
C GLY A 44 3.60 -2.98 0.03
N SER A 45 3.04 -4.13 0.41
CA SER A 45 3.79 -5.21 1.07
C SER A 45 4.94 -5.73 0.20
N LYS A 46 4.71 -5.91 -1.11
CA LYS A 46 5.75 -6.33 -2.06
C LYS A 46 6.86 -5.30 -2.19
N GLN A 47 6.51 -4.02 -2.30
CA GLN A 47 7.51 -2.95 -2.40
C GLN A 47 8.37 -2.84 -1.14
N VAL A 48 7.77 -2.95 0.05
CA VAL A 48 8.52 -2.95 1.32
C VAL A 48 9.47 -4.15 1.39
N LEU A 49 9.01 -5.33 0.99
CA LEU A 49 9.84 -6.54 0.92
C LEU A 49 11.04 -6.35 -0.02
N GLU A 50 10.82 -5.84 -1.23
CA GLU A 50 11.91 -5.55 -2.17
C GLU A 50 12.94 -4.56 -1.59
N LYS A 51 12.51 -3.58 -0.80
CA LYS A 51 13.44 -2.67 -0.12
C LYS A 51 14.25 -3.41 0.95
N ILE A 52 13.62 -4.25 1.76
CA ILE A 52 14.32 -5.09 2.75
C ILE A 52 15.38 -5.95 2.06
N ASP A 53 15.03 -6.60 0.96
CA ASP A 53 15.95 -7.43 0.19
C ASP A 53 17.12 -6.59 -0.36
N GLN A 54 16.85 -5.41 -0.92
CA GLN A 54 17.89 -4.47 -1.37
C GLN A 54 18.83 -3.99 -0.26
N TYR A 55 18.36 -3.94 0.99
CA TYR A 55 19.20 -3.61 2.15
C TYR A 55 20.02 -4.82 2.60
N ASN A 56 19.43 -6.01 2.59
CA ASN A 56 20.12 -7.25 2.93
C ASN A 56 21.21 -7.59 1.91
N ASP A 57 20.92 -7.51 0.61
CA ASP A 57 21.91 -7.74 -0.46
C ASP A 57 23.09 -6.77 -0.39
N ARG A 58 22.82 -5.50 -0.05
CA ARG A 58 23.87 -4.49 0.19
C ARG A 58 24.71 -4.76 1.43
N ARG A 59 24.19 -5.54 2.39
CA ARG A 59 24.89 -5.88 3.63
C ARG A 59 25.78 -7.12 3.47
N TYR A 60 25.51 -7.96 2.48
CA TYR A 60 26.27 -9.18 2.19
C TYR A 60 27.24 -9.04 0.99
N ARG A 61 27.33 -7.86 0.37
CA ARG A 61 28.45 -7.46 -0.50
C ARG A 61 29.37 -6.50 0.23
#